data_AF-A0A353XSH2-F1
#
_entry.id   AF-A0A353XSH2-F1
#
_cell.length_a   1.000
_cell.length_b   1.000
_cell.length_c   1.000
_cell.angle_alpha   90.00
_cell.angle_beta   90.00
_cell.angle_gamma   90.00
#
_symmetry.space_group_name_H-M   'P 1'
#
loop_
_entity.id
_entity.type
_entity.pdbx_description
1 polymer ?
#
loop_
_entity_poly.entity_id
_entity_poly.type
_entity_poly.pdbx_seq_one_letter_code
_entity_poly.pdbx_strand_id
1 'polypeptide(L)'
;MNNADQKVKVARGRMRLVSLVEQLFFLIEKQKQPMHVGGLFLFDIPASAKPDFVSDLVRQMRKGNTPPTFPFNQVLHNLTFWKTTNNFDIHYHFHHTALPKPYSSKALLSYVSDVHANMLDKDYPLWECHI
;
A
#
# COMPACT_ATOMS: atom_id res chain seq x y z
N MET A 1 8.34 7.17 37.66
CA MET A 1 8.75 6.88 36.26
C MET A 1 8.58 8.15 35.46
N ASN A 2 9.67 8.67 34.91
CA ASN A 2 9.70 10.04 34.39
C ASN A 2 9.24 10.10 32.92
N ASN A 3 8.70 11.23 32.48
CA ASN A 3 8.13 11.44 31.13
C ASN A 3 9.11 11.14 29.98
N ALA A 4 10.42 11.14 30.27
CA ALA A 4 11.49 10.75 29.35
C ALA A 4 11.51 9.24 29.05
N ASP A 5 11.26 8.38 30.04
CA ASP A 5 11.25 6.92 29.88
C ASP A 5 10.07 6.45 29.00
N GLN A 6 8.97 7.21 29.04
CA GLN A 6 7.79 6.96 28.21
C GLN A 6 8.02 7.39 26.76
N LYS A 7 8.71 8.51 26.52
CA LYS A 7 9.16 8.92 25.17
C LYS A 7 10.17 7.93 24.56
N VAL A 8 11.08 7.38 25.38
CA VAL A 8 12.07 6.39 24.92
C VAL A 8 11.41 5.04 24.58
N LYS A 9 10.37 4.62 25.30
CA LYS A 9 9.60 3.40 24.97
C LYS A 9 8.78 3.52 23.68
N VAL A 10 8.25 4.71 23.38
CA VAL A 10 7.48 4.98 22.16
C VAL A 10 8.38 4.99 20.90
N ALA A 11 9.69 5.27 21.07
CA ALA A 11 10.64 5.35 19.96
C ALA A 11 11.18 3.99 19.45
N ARG A 12 11.03 2.89 20.20
CA ARG A 12 11.29 1.53 19.70
C ARG A 12 10.02 1.01 19.03
N GLY A 13 9.80 1.39 17.77
CA GLY A 13 8.79 0.76 16.92
C GLY A 13 8.93 -0.76 17.02
N ARG A 14 7.80 -1.46 17.25
CA ARG A 14 7.79 -2.92 17.47
C ARG A 14 8.42 -3.60 16.25
N MET A 15 9.59 -4.19 16.44
CA MET A 15 10.26 -4.99 15.42
C MET A 15 9.77 -6.43 15.51
N ARG A 16 9.45 -7.02 14.37
CA ARG A 16 9.06 -8.42 14.23
C ARG A 16 10.01 -9.08 13.25
N LEU A 17 10.49 -10.28 13.57
CA LEU A 17 11.27 -11.05 12.61
C LEU A 17 10.40 -11.39 11.40
N VAL A 18 10.97 -11.26 10.20
CA VAL A 18 10.35 -11.74 8.97
C VAL A 18 10.24 -13.26 9.10
N SER A 19 9.05 -13.83 8.92
CA SER A 19 8.85 -15.28 9.01
C SER A 19 9.60 -16.01 7.91
N LEU A 20 9.82 -17.31 8.07
CA LEU A 20 10.52 -18.13 7.07
C LEU A 20 9.84 -18.06 5.69
N VAL A 21 8.50 -18.05 5.66
CA VAL A 21 7.72 -17.94 4.43
C VAL A 21 7.97 -16.57 3.78
N GLU A 22 7.83 -15.47 4.52
CA GLU A 22 8.08 -14.13 3.98
C GLU A 22 9.54 -13.96 3.49
N GLN A 23 10.52 -14.52 4.19
CA GLN A 23 11.92 -14.52 3.75
C GLN A 23 12.10 -15.26 2.41
N LEU A 24 11.39 -16.38 2.21
CA LEU A 24 11.43 -17.11 0.94
C LEU A 24 10.91 -16.26 -0.22
N PHE A 25 9.82 -15.50 -0.01
CA PHE A 25 9.29 -14.57 -1.03
C PHE A 25 10.34 -13.53 -1.41
N PHE A 26 11.03 -12.92 -0.44
CA PHE A 26 12.10 -11.95 -0.75
C PHE A 26 13.32 -12.58 -1.42
N LEU A 27 13.66 -13.82 -1.05
CA LEU A 27 14.82 -14.53 -1.61
C LEU A 27 14.62 -14.87 -3.10
N ILE A 28 13.40 -15.23 -3.49
CA ILE A 28 13.08 -15.65 -4.87
C ILE A 28 12.61 -14.49 -5.76
N GLU A 29 12.30 -13.33 -5.17
CA GLU A 29 11.88 -12.15 -5.91
C GLU A 29 12.99 -11.62 -6.82
N LYS A 30 12.62 -11.32 -8.07
CA LYS A 30 13.49 -10.74 -9.08
C LYS A 30 12.73 -9.67 -9.85
N GLN A 31 13.45 -8.80 -10.56
CA GLN A 31 12.83 -7.76 -11.40
C GLN A 31 11.86 -8.32 -12.46
N LYS A 32 12.11 -9.53 -12.98
CA LYS A 32 11.22 -10.21 -13.94
C LYS A 32 10.18 -11.12 -13.28
N GLN A 33 10.17 -11.18 -11.96
CA GLN A 33 9.30 -12.06 -11.17
C GLN A 33 9.02 -11.39 -9.80
N PRO A 34 8.23 -10.28 -9.78
CA PRO A 34 7.77 -9.68 -8.54
C PRO A 34 6.95 -10.69 -7.73
N MET A 35 7.07 -10.64 -6.40
CA MET A 35 6.45 -11.63 -5.50
C MET A 35 5.29 -11.06 -4.69
N HIS A 36 4.72 -9.94 -5.13
CA HIS A 36 3.52 -9.36 -4.52
C HIS A 36 2.24 -9.94 -5.14
N VAL A 37 1.15 -9.88 -4.39
CA VAL A 37 -0.18 -10.28 -4.86
C VAL A 37 -1.03 -9.04 -5.12
N GLY A 38 -1.96 -9.14 -6.06
CA GLY A 38 -2.90 -8.07 -6.39
C GLY A 38 -4.34 -8.55 -6.32
N GLY A 39 -5.26 -7.60 -6.14
CA GLY A 39 -6.71 -7.83 -6.24
C GLY A 39 -7.34 -6.77 -7.12
N LEU A 40 -8.20 -7.20 -8.07
CA LEU A 40 -9.02 -6.30 -8.87
C LEU A 40 -10.45 -6.32 -8.32
N PHE A 41 -10.92 -5.16 -7.88
CA PHE A 41 -12.27 -4.98 -7.37
C PHE A 41 -13.05 -4.05 -8.30
N LEU A 42 -14.19 -4.54 -8.81
CA LEU A 42 -15.10 -3.77 -9.66
C LEU A 42 -16.31 -3.36 -8.83
N PHE A 43 -16.69 -2.09 -8.95
CA PHE A 43 -17.80 -1.50 -8.23
C PHE A 43 -18.71 -0.74 -9.19
N ASP A 44 -20.01 -0.83 -8.95
CA ASP A 44 -20.98 0.07 -9.56
C ASP A 44 -21.07 1.35 -8.74
N ILE A 45 -21.25 2.49 -9.43
CA ILE A 45 -21.51 3.76 -8.77
C ILE A 45 -22.93 3.71 -8.17
N PRO A 46 -23.13 4.08 -6.89
CA PRO A 46 -24.47 4.09 -6.30
C PRO A 46 -25.45 4.95 -7.12
N ALA A 47 -26.68 4.49 -7.30
CA ALA A 47 -27.67 5.19 -8.12
C ALA A 47 -27.98 6.63 -7.64
N SER A 48 -27.80 6.91 -6.34
CA SER A 48 -27.97 8.23 -5.71
C SER A 48 -26.70 9.09 -5.70
N ALA A 49 -25.61 8.61 -6.28
CA ALA A 49 -24.32 9.30 -6.25
C ALA A 49 -24.32 10.53 -7.14
N LYS A 50 -23.58 11.56 -6.69
CA LYS A 50 -23.34 12.76 -7.49
C LYS A 50 -22.27 12.50 -8.58
N PRO A 51 -22.21 13.30 -9.64
CA PRO A 51 -21.21 13.14 -10.71
C PRO A 51 -19.75 13.16 -10.24
N ASP A 52 -19.48 13.79 -9.10
CA ASP A 52 -18.15 13.94 -8.48
C ASP A 52 -17.83 12.85 -7.43
N PHE A 53 -18.68 11.82 -7.30
CA PHE A 53 -18.57 10.79 -6.26
C PHE A 53 -17.17 10.19 -6.13
N VAL A 54 -16.55 9.77 -7.24
CA VAL A 54 -15.21 9.17 -7.23
C VAL A 54 -14.16 10.20 -6.80
N SER A 55 -14.25 11.44 -7.28
CA SER A 55 -13.34 12.50 -6.88
C SER A 55 -13.46 12.82 -5.39
N ASP A 56 -14.67 12.78 -4.83
CA ASP A 56 -14.91 12.99 -3.41
C ASP A 56 -14.42 11.82 -2.57
N LEU A 57 -14.59 10.58 -3.03
CA LEU A 57 -14.02 9.38 -2.40
C LEU A 57 -12.49 9.48 -2.34
N VAL A 58 -11.84 9.79 -3.46
CA VAL A 58 -10.38 10.02 -3.53
C VAL A 58 -9.94 11.11 -2.55
N ARG A 59 -10.70 12.21 -2.47
CA ARG A 59 -10.43 13.32 -1.55
C ARG A 59 -10.56 12.88 -0.09
N GLN A 60 -11.57 12.07 0.24
CA GLN A 60 -11.79 11.54 1.58
C GLN A 60 -10.67 10.58 1.98
N MET A 61 -10.27 9.66 1.10
CA MET A 61 -9.17 8.72 1.35
C MET A 61 -7.84 9.46 1.62
N ARG A 62 -7.52 10.48 0.81
CA ARG A 62 -6.29 11.28 0.99
C ARG A 62 -6.30 12.16 2.24
N LYS A 63 -7.46 12.67 2.64
CA LYS A 63 -7.62 13.50 3.85
C LYS A 63 -7.84 12.69 5.12
N GLY A 64 -8.01 11.37 5.01
CA GLY A 64 -8.22 10.50 6.15
C GLY A 64 -7.01 10.53 7.07
N ASN A 65 -7.23 10.85 8.35
CA ASN A 65 -6.18 10.82 9.36
C ASN A 65 -6.03 9.45 10.03
N THR A 66 -6.70 8.43 9.52
CA THR A 66 -6.60 7.07 10.05
C THR A 66 -5.30 6.44 9.53
N PRO A 67 -4.28 6.25 10.39
CA PRO A 67 -3.05 5.61 9.94
C PRO A 67 -3.32 4.15 9.56
N PRO A 68 -2.54 3.56 8.64
CA PRO A 68 -2.63 2.14 8.40
C PRO A 68 -2.35 1.37 9.70
N THR A 69 -2.99 0.23 9.85
CA THR A 69 -2.79 -0.68 10.98
C THR A 69 -2.01 -1.90 10.51
N PHE A 70 -1.60 -2.76 11.44
CA PHE A 70 -0.92 -4.01 11.09
C PHE A 70 -1.79 -4.83 10.11
N PRO A 71 -1.20 -5.41 9.04
CA PRO A 71 0.23 -5.40 8.68
C PRO A 71 0.67 -4.23 7.77
N PHE A 72 -0.24 -3.36 7.34
CA PHE A 72 0.00 -2.29 6.35
C PHE A 72 0.84 -1.10 6.85
N ASN A 73 1.21 -1.10 8.13
CA ASN A 73 2.09 -0.09 8.74
C ASN A 73 3.52 -0.60 9.00
N GLN A 74 3.91 -1.70 8.36
CA GLN A 74 5.24 -2.29 8.50
C GLN A 74 6.11 -2.00 7.29
N VAL A 75 7.35 -1.57 7.53
CA VAL A 75 8.41 -1.42 6.52
C VAL A 75 9.49 -2.46 6.76
N LEU A 76 10.14 -2.92 5.68
CA LEU A 76 11.22 -3.89 5.76
C LEU A 76 12.50 -3.21 6.25
N HIS A 77 13.16 -3.80 7.24
CA HIS A 77 14.39 -3.30 7.84
C HIS A 77 15.48 -4.36 7.76
N ASN A 78 16.58 -4.03 7.05
CA ASN A 78 17.74 -4.89 6.83
C ASN A 78 17.36 -6.31 6.32
N LEU A 79 16.29 -6.42 5.51
CA LEU A 79 15.75 -7.67 4.95
C LEU A 79 15.41 -8.78 5.98
N THR A 80 15.42 -8.45 7.27
CA THR A 80 15.37 -9.43 8.37
C THR A 80 14.26 -9.13 9.36
N PHE A 81 13.89 -7.85 9.49
CA PHE A 81 12.86 -7.41 10.41
C PHE A 81 11.80 -6.57 9.70
N TRP A 82 10.57 -6.77 10.10
CA TRP A 82 9.50 -5.79 9.92
C TRP A 82 9.55 -4.78 11.05
N LYS A 83 9.51 -3.50 10.71
CA LYS A 83 9.48 -2.39 11.67
C LYS A 83 8.22 -1.58 11.44
N THR A 84 7.48 -1.24 12.51
CA THR A 84 6.40 -0.27 12.39
C THR A 84 6.96 1.09 11.99
N THR A 85 6.41 1.69 10.93
CA THR A 85 6.74 3.07 10.53
C THR A 85 5.69 4.05 11.04
N ASN A 86 6.16 5.21 11.52
CA ASN A 86 5.32 6.36 11.82
C ASN A 86 5.32 7.37 10.66
N ASN A 87 6.27 7.24 9.72
CA ASN A 87 6.30 8.00 8.47
C ASN A 87 5.55 7.17 7.42
N PHE A 88 4.26 7.44 7.29
CA PHE A 88 3.40 6.89 6.26
C PHE A 88 3.00 8.01 5.31
N ASP A 89 3.30 7.84 4.02
CA ASP A 89 2.90 8.78 2.98
C ASP A 89 1.74 8.20 2.17
N ILE A 90 0.52 8.66 2.44
CA ILE A 90 -0.66 8.20 1.70
C ILE A 90 -0.56 8.50 0.19
N HIS A 91 0.17 9.52 -0.22
CA HIS A 91 0.33 9.86 -1.63
C HIS A 91 1.23 8.88 -2.38
N TYR A 92 2.13 8.21 -1.67
CA TYR A 92 2.93 7.11 -2.21
C TYR A 92 2.08 5.85 -2.41
N HIS A 93 1.23 5.51 -1.44
CA HIS A 93 0.47 4.25 -1.47
C HIS A 93 -0.87 4.33 -2.20
N PHE A 94 -1.46 5.51 -2.35
CA PHE A 94 -2.79 5.69 -2.92
C PHE A 94 -2.76 6.52 -4.21
N HIS A 95 -2.95 5.83 -5.33
CA HIS A 95 -2.94 6.39 -6.67
C HIS A 95 -4.38 6.56 -7.17
N HIS A 96 -4.64 7.72 -7.77
CA HIS A 96 -5.90 7.99 -8.47
C HIS A 96 -5.58 8.10 -9.96
N THR A 97 -6.07 7.14 -10.74
CA THR A 97 -5.75 6.99 -12.16
C THR A 97 -7.01 6.84 -12.98
N ALA A 98 -7.19 7.68 -13.98
CA ALA A 98 -8.22 7.49 -15.00
C ALA A 98 -7.68 6.65 -16.15
N LEU A 99 -8.43 5.65 -16.60
CA LEU A 99 -8.06 4.86 -17.77
C LEU A 99 -8.01 5.72 -19.04
N PRO A 100 -7.11 5.42 -19.99
CA PRO A 100 -7.12 6.09 -21.28
C PRO A 100 -8.39 5.73 -22.07
N LYS A 101 -8.86 6.66 -22.92
CA LYS A 101 -9.95 6.37 -23.88
C LYS A 101 -9.43 5.39 -24.94
N PRO A 102 -10.24 4.43 -25.42
CA PRO A 102 -11.62 4.13 -25.03
C PRO A 102 -11.70 3.35 -23.71
N TYR A 103 -12.51 3.83 -22.76
CA TYR A 103 -12.74 3.17 -21.48
C TYR A 103 -13.30 1.77 -21.71
N SER A 104 -12.50 0.74 -21.48
CA SER A 104 -12.83 -0.64 -21.81
C SER A 104 -12.23 -1.61 -20.80
N SER A 105 -12.80 -2.80 -20.70
CA SER A 105 -12.23 -3.90 -19.91
C SER A 105 -10.80 -4.23 -20.34
N LYS A 106 -10.50 -4.13 -21.64
CA LYS A 106 -9.15 -4.29 -22.17
C LYS A 106 -8.19 -3.21 -21.63
N ALA A 107 -8.59 -1.94 -21.67
CA ALA A 107 -7.79 -0.85 -21.12
C ALA A 107 -7.53 -1.03 -19.62
N LEU A 108 -8.55 -1.48 -18.86
CA LEU A 108 -8.41 -1.80 -17.44
C LEU A 108 -7.40 -2.94 -17.20
N LEU A 109 -7.54 -4.06 -17.90
CA LEU A 109 -6.66 -5.21 -17.72
C LEU A 109 -5.22 -4.91 -18.17
N SER A 110 -5.03 -4.07 -19.19
CA SER A 110 -3.70 -3.57 -19.56
C SER A 110 -3.10 -2.73 -18.44
N TYR A 111 -3.85 -1.78 -17.86
CA TYR A 111 -3.38 -1.00 -16.72
C TYR A 111 -3.00 -1.88 -15.52
N VAL A 112 -3.87 -2.83 -15.15
CA VAL A 112 -3.59 -3.76 -14.04
C VAL A 112 -2.33 -4.59 -14.34
N SER A 113 -2.13 -5.02 -15.58
CA SER A 113 -0.95 -5.78 -16.00
C SER A 113 0.33 -4.95 -15.85
N ASP A 114 0.29 -3.69 -16.26
CA ASP A 114 1.44 -2.76 -16.16
C ASP A 114 1.79 -2.47 -14.70
N VAL A 115 0.78 -2.21 -13.85
CA VAL A 115 1.00 -1.96 -12.41
C VAL A 115 1.52 -3.21 -11.71
N HIS A 116 0.91 -4.38 -11.95
CA HIS A 116 1.28 -5.64 -11.30
C HIS A 116 2.65 -6.18 -11.75
N ALA A 117 3.18 -5.71 -12.88
CA ALA A 117 4.53 -6.03 -13.31
C ALA A 117 5.63 -5.29 -12.52
N ASN A 118 5.29 -4.22 -11.79
CA ASN A 118 6.26 -3.41 -11.06
C ASN A 118 6.65 -4.05 -9.72
N MET A 119 7.90 -3.85 -9.29
CA MET A 119 8.30 -4.21 -7.93
C MET A 119 7.84 -3.12 -6.94
N LEU A 120 7.35 -3.55 -5.78
CA LEU A 120 7.12 -2.65 -4.65
C LEU A 120 8.47 -2.21 -4.05
N ASP A 121 8.55 -0.93 -3.67
CA ASP A 121 9.73 -0.37 -3.01
C ASP A 121 9.80 -0.85 -1.56
N LYS A 122 10.95 -1.42 -1.19
CA LYS A 122 11.18 -2.01 0.14
C LYS A 122 11.44 -0.96 1.22
N ASP A 123 11.68 0.29 0.84
CA ASP A 123 11.84 1.40 1.76
C ASP A 123 10.49 1.92 2.30
N TYR A 124 9.38 1.42 1.76
CA TYR A 124 8.01 1.76 2.15
C TYR A 124 7.23 0.50 2.60
N PRO A 125 6.09 0.65 3.29
CA PRO A 125 5.15 -0.45 3.46
C PRO A 125 4.79 -1.11 2.12
N LEU A 126 4.89 -2.44 2.04
CA LEU A 126 4.75 -3.17 0.78
C LEU A 126 3.29 -3.32 0.33
N TRP A 127 2.64 -2.21 -0.02
CA TRP A 127 1.32 -2.21 -0.63
C TRP A 127 1.06 -0.92 -1.41
N GLU A 128 0.20 -1.01 -2.41
CA GLU A 128 -0.35 0.13 -3.14
C GLU A 128 -1.84 -0.09 -3.35
N CYS A 129 -2.59 1.00 -3.49
CA CYS A 129 -4.00 1.01 -3.81
C CYS A 129 -4.23 1.98 -4.98
N HIS A 130 -4.84 1.46 -6.04
CA HIS A 130 -5.11 2.19 -7.27
C HIS A 130 -6.62 2.30 -7.44
N ILE A 131 -7.13 3.52 -7.59
CA ILE A 131 -8.53 3.82 -7.89
C ILE A 131 -8.69 4.59 -9.20
#